data_AF-A0A7X2IER4-F1
#
_entry.id   AF-A0A7X2IER4-F1
#
_cell.length_a   1.000
_cell.length_b   1.000
_cell.length_c   1.000
_cell.angle_alpha   90.00
_cell.angle_beta   90.00
_cell.angle_gamma   90.00
#
_symmetry.space_group_name_H-M   'P 1'
#
loop_
_entity.id
_entity.type
_entity.pdbx_description
1 polymer ?
#
loop_
_entity_poly.entity_id
_entity_poly.type
_entity_poly.pdbx_seq_one_letter_code
_entity_poly.pdbx_strand_id
1 'polypeptide(L)'
;MSQKEPTISEMVMEVMEPGTWYTTHEIADLLGVEADRIFRQVKALEKDCKLNGRNYNGRKMVQKRVAHAVAGPAYLPPLKPLTGYDPGQLMRLCEGSRNPKTGMT
;
A
#
# COMPACT_ATOMS: atom_id res chain seq x y z
N MET A 1 22.55 32.71 7.71
CA MET A 1 21.84 31.46 7.37
C MET A 1 21.72 31.41 5.85
N SER A 2 22.55 30.61 5.15
CA SER A 2 22.43 30.46 3.69
C SER A 2 21.19 29.66 3.39
N GLN A 3 20.17 30.31 2.85
CA GLN A 3 19.05 29.63 2.22
C GLN A 3 19.61 28.97 0.96
N LYS A 4 19.77 27.65 1.00
CA LYS A 4 20.17 26.87 -0.16
C LYS A 4 18.97 26.87 -1.11
N GLU A 5 19.16 27.33 -2.35
CA GLU A 5 18.10 27.30 -3.35
C GLU A 5 17.60 25.85 -3.51
N PRO A 6 16.27 25.64 -3.51
CA PRO A 6 15.71 24.31 -3.68
C PRO A 6 16.10 23.76 -5.05
N THR A 7 16.60 22.54 -5.04
CA THR A 7 16.95 21.82 -6.27
C THR A 7 15.67 21.51 -7.05
N ILE A 8 15.77 21.38 -8.38
CA ILE A 8 14.62 21.03 -9.23
C ILE A 8 13.99 19.71 -8.79
N SER A 9 14.80 18.77 -8.31
CA SER A 9 14.35 17.52 -7.71
C SER A 9 13.45 17.72 -6.49
N GLU A 10 13.72 18.71 -5.65
CA GLU A 10 12.88 19.06 -4.50
C GLU A 10 11.59 19.73 -4.96
N MET A 11 11.68 20.67 -5.91
CA MET A 11 10.51 21.33 -6.50
C MET A 11 9.55 20.34 -7.16
N VAL A 12 10.06 19.34 -7.90
CA VAL A 12 9.23 18.26 -8.48
C VAL A 12 8.48 17.50 -7.39
N MET A 13 9.14 17.20 -6.26
CA MET A 13 8.51 16.47 -5.16
C MET A 13 7.51 17.31 -4.36
N GLU A 14 7.66 18.64 -4.35
CA GLU A 14 6.72 19.58 -3.73
C GLU A 14 5.46 19.76 -4.56
N VAL A 15 5.58 19.86 -5.89
CA VAL A 15 4.43 20.09 -6.77
C VAL A 15 3.57 18.85 -6.97
N MET A 16 4.14 17.66 -6.79
CA MET A 16 3.42 16.39 -6.98
C MET A 16 2.62 16.00 -5.74
N GLU A 17 1.32 15.84 -5.92
CA GLU A 17 0.45 15.26 -4.90
C GLU A 17 0.71 13.75 -4.74
N PRO A 18 0.74 13.24 -3.49
CA PRO A 18 0.86 11.81 -3.24
C PRO A 18 -0.36 11.06 -3.77
N GLY A 19 -0.13 9.96 -4.49
CA GLY A 19 -1.21 9.14 -5.04
C GLY A 19 -1.73 9.58 -6.42
N THR A 20 -1.38 10.78 -6.89
CA THR A 20 -1.77 11.28 -8.22
C THR A 20 -0.71 10.95 -9.27
N TRP A 21 -1.15 10.52 -10.46
CA TRP A 21 -0.28 10.26 -11.60
C TRP A 21 -0.13 11.52 -12.44
N TYR A 22 1.11 11.92 -12.70
CA TYR A 22 1.45 13.07 -13.53
C TYR A 22 2.29 12.63 -14.73
N THR A 23 2.12 13.28 -15.85
CA THR A 23 3.04 13.21 -16.97
C THR A 23 4.23 14.14 -16.75
N THR A 24 5.35 13.86 -17.40
CA THR A 24 6.54 14.73 -17.33
C THR A 24 6.25 16.14 -17.84
N HIS A 25 5.32 16.29 -18.79
CA HIS A 25 4.92 17.59 -19.34
C HIS A 25 4.07 18.38 -18.34
N GLU A 26 3.10 17.76 -17.66
CA GLU A 26 2.33 18.45 -16.63
C GLU A 26 3.21 18.97 -15.48
N ILE A 27 4.21 18.19 -15.06
CA ILE A 27 5.18 18.65 -14.04
C ILE A 27 6.01 19.83 -14.56
N ALA A 28 6.39 19.79 -15.84
CA ALA A 28 7.14 20.86 -16.48
C ALA A 28 6.32 22.16 -16.57
N ASP A 29 5.05 22.05 -16.94
CA ASP A 29 4.10 23.18 -17.00
C ASP A 29 3.87 23.78 -15.62
N LEU A 30 3.68 22.95 -14.59
CA LEU A 30 3.49 23.40 -13.21
C LEU A 30 4.69 24.15 -12.64
N LEU A 31 5.90 23.76 -13.05
CA LEU A 31 7.14 24.38 -12.59
C LEU A 31 7.61 25.53 -13.51
N GLY A 32 7.00 25.70 -14.68
CA GLY A 32 7.47 26.65 -15.70
C GLY A 32 8.87 26.32 -16.23
N VAL A 33 9.25 25.04 -16.25
CA VAL A 33 10.58 24.57 -16.65
C VAL A 33 10.47 23.72 -17.92
N GLU A 34 11.50 23.72 -18.74
CA GLU A 34 11.56 22.89 -19.94
C GLU A 34 11.45 21.38 -19.61
N ALA A 35 10.62 20.66 -20.36
CA ALA A 35 10.30 19.26 -20.13
C ALA A 35 11.54 18.33 -20.14
N ASP A 36 12.55 18.63 -20.97
CA ASP A 36 13.79 17.87 -21.04
C ASP A 36 14.60 17.93 -19.73
N ARG A 37 14.58 19.08 -19.07
CA ARG A 37 15.26 19.27 -17.78
C ARG A 37 14.55 18.48 -16.69
N ILE A 38 13.21 18.49 -16.68
CA ILE A 38 12.40 17.70 -15.76
C ILE A 38 12.57 16.21 -16.00
N PHE A 39 12.63 15.76 -17.26
CA PHE A 39 12.77 14.34 -17.60
C PHE A 39 14.02 13.70 -16.96
N ARG A 40 15.16 14.40 -17.01
CA ARG A 40 16.41 13.92 -16.39
C ARG A 40 16.28 13.79 -14.87
N GLN A 41 15.61 14.75 -14.23
CA GLN A 41 15.40 14.75 -12.77
C GLN A 41 14.41 13.68 -12.34
N VAL A 42 13.31 13.52 -13.07
CA VAL A 42 12.32 12.46 -12.85
C VAL A 42 12.98 11.07 -12.95
N LYS A 43 13.84 10.86 -13.95
CA LYS A 43 14.59 9.61 -14.10
C LYS A 43 15.55 9.35 -12.95
N ALA A 44 16.18 10.38 -12.40
CA ALA A 44 17.02 10.28 -11.21
C ALA A 44 16.18 9.92 -9.96
N LEU A 45 15.05 10.60 -9.75
CA LEU A 45 14.15 10.33 -8.62
C LEU A 45 13.51 8.94 -8.67
N GLU A 46 13.25 8.41 -9.87
CA GLU A 46 12.79 7.04 -10.07
C GLU A 46 13.87 6.02 -9.71
N LYS A 47 15.14 6.28 -10.09
CA LYS A 47 16.29 5.46 -9.68
C LYS A 47 16.48 5.45 -8.16
N ASP A 48 16.22 6.58 -7.51
CA ASP A 48 16.26 6.74 -6.05
C ASP A 48 15.00 6.18 -5.35
N CYS A 49 14.12 5.46 -6.07
CA CYS A 49 12.90 4.85 -5.54
C CYS A 49 11.89 5.84 -4.93
N LYS A 50 12.00 7.15 -5.21
CA LYS A 50 11.09 8.19 -4.71
C LYS A 50 9.83 8.34 -5.56
N LEU A 51 9.90 7.95 -6.83
CA LEU A 51 8.80 7.98 -7.78
C LEU A 51 8.51 6.58 -8.32
N ASN A 52 7.23 6.29 -8.55
CA ASN A 52 6.77 5.13 -9.30
C ASN A 52 6.56 5.55 -10.76
N GLY A 53 7.23 4.88 -11.70
CA GLY A 53 7.04 5.10 -13.14
C GLY A 53 6.07 4.07 -13.74
N ARG A 54 5.19 4.51 -14.64
CA ARG A 54 4.35 3.64 -15.46
C ARG A 54 4.21 4.23 -16.86
N ASN A 55 4.17 3.37 -17.88
CA ASN A 55 3.80 3.78 -19.23
C ASN A 55 2.30 3.59 -19.45
N TYR A 56 1.62 4.63 -19.94
CA TYR A 56 0.20 4.60 -20.27
C TYR A 56 -0.02 5.33 -21.61
N ASN A 57 -0.66 4.66 -22.58
CA ASN A 57 -0.89 5.19 -23.93
C ASN A 57 0.35 5.81 -24.59
N GLY A 58 1.52 5.17 -24.44
CA GLY A 58 2.80 5.66 -24.99
C GLY A 58 3.42 6.84 -24.24
N ARG A 59 2.79 7.34 -23.17
CA ARG A 59 3.31 8.42 -22.32
C ARG A 59 3.86 7.85 -21.02
N LYS A 60 4.95 8.45 -20.54
CA LYS A 60 5.51 8.12 -19.23
C LYS A 60 4.78 8.94 -18.16
N MET A 61 4.14 8.22 -17.25
CA MET A 61 3.50 8.79 -16.06
C MET A 61 4.33 8.44 -14.84
N VAL A 62 4.36 9.38 -13.89
CA VAL A 62 5.06 9.23 -12.62
C VAL A 62 4.14 9.62 -11.46
N GLN A 63 4.28 8.89 -10.37
CA GLN A 63 3.54 9.11 -9.14
C GLN A 63 4.52 9.19 -7.98
N LYS A 64 4.29 10.13 -7.07
CA LYS A 64 5.07 10.24 -5.83
C LYS A 64 4.86 8.98 -4.98
N ARG A 65 5.94 8.29 -4.64
CA ARG A 65 5.87 7.11 -3.78
C ARG A 65 5.63 7.56 -2.34
N VAL A 66 4.49 7.18 -1.79
CA VAL A 66 4.23 7.32 -0.36
C VAL A 66 4.83 6.09 0.32
N ALA A 67 5.71 6.30 1.28
CA ALA A 67 6.08 5.23 2.20
C ALA A 67 4.80 4.84 2.93
N HIS A 68 4.19 3.70 2.56
CA HIS A 68 3.14 3.13 3.37
C HIS A 68 3.74 2.90 4.76
N ALA A 69 3.27 3.67 5.75
CA ALA A 69 3.46 3.28 7.14
C ALA A 69 2.94 1.84 7.24
N VAL A 70 3.79 0.93 7.71
CA VAL A 70 3.43 -0.47 7.92
C VAL A 70 2.10 -0.48 8.65
N ALA A 71 1.07 -1.03 8.01
CA ALA A 71 -0.31 -0.96 8.47
C ALA A 71 -0.47 -1.78 9.75
N GLY A 72 -0.06 -1.20 10.89
CA GLY A 72 -0.08 -1.84 12.21
C GLY A 72 0.58 -3.23 12.25
N PRO A 73 0.47 -3.95 13.37
CA PRO A 73 0.65 -5.38 13.32
C PRO A 73 -0.39 -5.95 12.35
N ALA A 74 0.06 -6.70 11.34
CA ALA A 74 -0.83 -7.53 10.54
C ALA A 74 -1.75 -8.27 11.52
N TYR A 75 -3.06 -8.11 11.38
CA TYR A 75 -4.03 -8.84 12.19
C TYR A 75 -3.66 -10.32 12.13
N LEU A 76 -3.02 -10.80 13.20
CA LEU A 76 -2.83 -12.21 13.44
C LEU A 76 -4.23 -12.70 13.76
N PRO A 77 -4.87 -13.49 12.87
CA PRO A 77 -6.12 -14.11 13.27
C PRO A 77 -5.87 -14.83 14.59
N PRO A 78 -6.77 -14.70 15.58
CA PRO A 78 -6.59 -15.39 16.85
C PRO A 78 -6.35 -16.85 16.52
N LEU A 79 -5.15 -17.34 16.89
CA LEU A 79 -4.81 -18.74 16.80
C LEU A 79 -5.98 -19.46 17.48
N LYS A 80 -6.71 -20.26 16.70
CA LYS A 80 -7.76 -21.14 17.22
C LYS A 80 -7.22 -21.75 18.52
N PRO A 81 -7.98 -21.76 19.62
CA PRO A 81 -7.47 -22.26 20.87
C PRO A 81 -6.88 -23.65 20.64
N LEU A 82 -5.65 -23.83 21.11
CA LEU A 82 -4.88 -25.09 21.15
C LEU A 82 -5.57 -26.20 21.96
N THR A 83 -6.86 -26.05 22.28
CA THR A 83 -7.67 -27.05 22.97
C THR A 83 -8.15 -28.14 22.03
N GLY A 84 -7.98 -28.02 20.70
CA GLY A 84 -8.23 -29.11 19.75
C GLY A 84 -9.69 -29.56 19.63
N TYR A 85 -10.62 -28.87 20.30
CA TYR A 85 -12.04 -29.21 20.26
C TYR A 85 -12.78 -28.31 19.26
N ASP A 86 -13.32 -28.96 18.24
CA ASP A 86 -14.30 -28.38 17.32
C ASP A 86 -15.55 -27.96 18.13
N PRO A 87 -16.05 -26.72 18.01
CA PRO A 87 -17.23 -26.26 18.75
C PRO A 87 -18.48 -27.12 18.50
N GLY A 88 -18.55 -27.86 17.38
CA GLY A 88 -19.60 -28.85 17.14
C GLY A 88 -19.53 -30.09 18.05
N GLN A 89 -18.34 -30.45 18.56
CA GLN A 89 -18.18 -31.55 19.51
C GLN A 89 -18.62 -31.18 20.93
N LEU A 90 -18.43 -29.92 21.33
CA LEU A 90 -18.83 -29.44 22.65
C LEU A 90 -20.37 -29.42 22.80
N MET A 91 -21.10 -29.05 21.74
CA MET A 91 -22.57 -29.16 21.72
C MET A 91 -23.04 -30.62 21.82
N ARG A 92 -22.39 -31.59 21.15
CA ARG A 92 -22.72 -33.01 21.28
C ARG A 92 -22.46 -33.58 22.69
N LEU A 93 -21.48 -33.04 23.40
CA LEU A 93 -21.17 -33.43 24.78
C LEU A 93 -22.16 -32.82 25.79
N CYS A 94 -22.59 -31.58 25.55
CA CYS A 94 -23.61 -30.91 26.36
C CYS A 94 -25.03 -31.45 26.11
N GLU A 95 -25.32 -32.00 24.93
CA GLU A 95 -26.57 -32.72 24.61
C GLU A 95 -26.52 -34.21 25.00
N GLY A 96 -25.59 -34.59 25.89
CA GLY A 96 -25.51 -35.92 26.44
C GLY A 96 -26.87 -36.39 26.98
N SER A 97 -27.33 -37.52 26.45
CA SER A 97 -28.25 -38.49 27.08
C SER A 97 -29.73 -38.10 27.22
N ARG A 98 -30.57 -38.64 26.32
CA ARG A 98 -31.74 -39.51 26.62
C ARG A 98 -32.56 -39.77 25.34
N ASN A 99 -32.46 -40.99 24.81
CA ASN A 99 -33.56 -41.56 24.02
C ASN A 99 -34.39 -42.44 24.96
N PRO A 100 -35.60 -42.04 25.39
CA PRO A 100 -36.44 -42.83 26.30
C PRO A 100 -37.17 -44.01 25.63
N LYS A 101 -36.75 -44.48 24.44
CA LYS A 101 -37.55 -45.41 23.60
C LYS A 101 -36.96 -46.78 23.28
N THR A 102 -35.75 -47.12 23.68
CA THR A 102 -35.21 -48.47 23.44
C THR A 102 -34.36 -48.92 24.61
N GLY A 103 -34.94 -49.79 25.46
CA GLY A 103 -34.19 -50.58 26.44
C GLY A 103 -33.51 -51.78 25.78
N MET A 104 -32.42 -52.25 26.41
CA MET A 104 -31.63 -53.45 26.10
C MET A 104 -30.91 -53.41 24.73
N THR A 105 -29.67 -53.86 24.57
CA THR A 105 -28.84 -54.83 25.33
C THR A 105 -27.42 -54.31 25.54
#